data_AF-A0A0M8UBN5-F1
#
_entry.id   AF-A0A0M8UBN5-F1
#
_cell.length_a   1.000
_cell.length_b   1.000
_cell.length_c   1.000
_cell.angle_alpha   90.00
_cell.angle_beta   90.00
_cell.angle_gamma   90.00
#
_symmetry.space_group_name_H-M   'P 1'
#
loop_
_entity.id
_entity.type
_entity.pdbx_description
1 polymer ?
#
loop_
_entity_poly.entity_id
_entity_poly.type
_entity_poly.pdbx_seq_one_letter_code
_entity_poly.pdbx_strand_id
1 'polypeptide(L)' 'MKDPFGCDDPSLLALGGTAGRAAARRAVAAHATDPEDLALLLDILGLLPAPPPKPAAEH' A
#
# COMPACT_ATOMS: atom_id res chain seq x y z
N MET A 1 32.02 -0.96 -18.10
CA MET A 1 30.80 -0.89 -18.94
C MET A 1 29.67 -0.51 -17.99
N LYS A 2 29.10 0.70 -18.11
CA LYS A 2 28.06 1.21 -17.22
C LYS A 2 26.72 0.71 -17.76
N ASP A 3 25.95 -0.03 -16.97
CA ASP A 3 24.66 -0.57 -17.38
C ASP A 3 23.67 0.59 -17.70
N PRO A 4 23.11 0.67 -18.92
CA PRO A 4 22.21 1.76 -19.32
C PRO A 4 20.78 1.59 -18.79
N PHE A 5 20.44 0.44 -18.21
CA PHE A 5 19.14 0.14 -17.60
C PHE A 5 19.20 0.10 -16.07
N GLY A 6 20.33 0.48 -15.48
CA GLY A 6 20.52 0.64 -14.03
C GLY A 6 19.68 1.81 -13.48
N CYS A 7 18.37 1.72 -13.61
CA CYS A 7 17.42 2.51 -12.86
C CYS A 7 17.17 1.80 -11.52
N ASP A 8 18.23 1.71 -10.71
CA ASP A 8 18.12 1.46 -9.28
C ASP A 8 17.74 2.79 -8.61
N ASP A 9 16.61 3.36 -9.06
CA ASP A 9 16.02 4.50 -8.39
C ASP A 9 15.14 3.95 -7.27
N PRO A 10 15.53 4.10 -5.99
CA PRO A 10 14.74 3.60 -4.88
C PRO A 10 13.37 4.28 -4.79
N SER A 11 13.19 5.44 -5.44
CA SER A 11 11.91 6.13 -5.56
C SER A 11 10.96 5.42 -6.53
N LEU A 12 11.45 4.70 -7.55
CA LEU A 12 10.61 3.81 -8.38
C LEU A 12 10.19 2.55 -7.62
N LEU A 13 11.05 2.01 -6.76
CA LEU A 13 10.68 0.93 -5.83
C LEU A 13 9.66 1.43 -4.78
N ALA A 14 9.78 2.67 -4.30
CA ALA A 14 8.83 3.30 -3.39
C ALA A 14 7.50 3.69 -4.05
N LEU A 15 7.54 4.18 -5.30
CA LEU A 15 6.36 4.51 -6.10
C LEU A 15 5.62 3.25 -6.55
N GLY A 16 6.35 2.21 -6.95
CA GLY A 16 5.81 0.88 -7.24
C GLY A 16 5.25 0.20 -5.97
N GLY A 17 5.90 0.38 -4.82
CA GLY A 17 5.43 -0.14 -3.54
C GLY A 17 4.12 0.49 -3.07
N THR A 18 3.92 1.79 -3.30
CA THR A 18 2.70 2.52 -2.94
C THR A 18 1.58 2.37 -3.97
N ALA A 19 1.88 2.48 -5.26
CA ALA A 19 0.92 2.21 -6.34
C ALA A 19 0.48 0.74 -6.34
N GLY A 20 1.40 -0.19 -6.08
CA GLY A 20 1.11 -1.62 -5.91
C GLY A 20 0.21 -1.89 -4.71
N ARG A 21 0.42 -1.19 -3.58
CA ARG A 21 -0.44 -1.32 -2.41
C ARG A 21 -1.87 -0.86 -2.68
N ALA A 22 -2.04 0.26 -3.39
CA ALA A 22 -3.35 0.77 -3.78
C ALA A 22 -4.06 -0.16 -4.78
N ALA A 23 -3.33 -0.69 -5.77
CA ALA A 23 -3.86 -1.67 -6.72
C ALA A 23 -4.28 -2.97 -6.02
N ALA A 24 -3.45 -3.49 -5.10
CA ALA A 24 -3.76 -4.68 -4.31
C ALA A 24 -5.03 -4.47 -3.47
N ARG A 25 -5.18 -3.32 -2.81
CA ARG A 25 -6.42 -2.97 -2.08
C ARG A 25 -7.65 -2.99 -2.99
N ARG A 26 -7.55 -2.42 -4.20
CA ARG A 26 -8.67 -2.41 -5.15
C ARG A 26 -9.01 -3.83 -5.63
N ALA A 27 -8.01 -4.68 -5.86
CA ALA A 27 -8.24 -6.07 -6.21
C ALA A 27 -8.96 -6.82 -5.08
N VAL A 28 -8.52 -6.66 -3.83
CA VAL A 28 -9.20 -7.24 -2.66
C VAL A 28 -10.63 -6.72 -2.52
N ALA A 29 -10.85 -5.42 -2.70
CA ALA A 29 -12.18 -4.81 -2.66
C ALA A 29 -13.12 -5.33 -3.75
N ALA A 30 -12.59 -5.75 -4.91
CA ALA A 30 -13.39 -6.36 -5.98
C ALA A 30 -13.80 -7.81 -5.67
N HIS A 31 -13.12 -8.47 -4.72
CA HIS A 31 -13.38 -9.85 -4.31
C HIS A 31 -14.10 -9.99 -2.97
N ALA A 32 -14.05 -8.98 -2.11
CA ALA A 32 -14.70 -9.00 -0.81
C ALA A 32 -16.23 -8.97 -0.95
N THR A 33 -16.91 -9.77 -0.13
CA THR A 33 -18.37 -9.90 -0.19
C THR A 33 -19.08 -8.86 0.67
N ASP A 34 -18.41 -8.40 1.72
CA ASP A 34 -18.90 -7.41 2.68
C ASP A 34 -17.75 -6.59 3.30
N PRO A 35 -18.06 -5.48 4.01
CA PRO A 35 -17.03 -4.61 4.59
C PRO A 35 -16.18 -5.25 5.69
N GLU A 36 -16.71 -6.24 6.43
CA GLU A 36 -15.98 -6.93 7.50
C GLU A 36 -14.97 -7.91 6.90
N ASP A 37 -15.40 -8.67 5.88
CA ASP A 37 -14.56 -9.54 5.05
C ASP A 37 -13.43 -8.75 4.37
N LEU A 38 -13.74 -7.57 3.80
CA LEU A 38 -12.73 -6.67 3.26
C LEU A 38 -11.69 -6.27 4.30
N ALA A 39 -12.13 -5.89 5.52
CA ALA A 39 -11.22 -5.50 6.59
C ALA A 39 -10.29 -6.64 7.01
N LEU A 40 -10.83 -7.86 7.14
CA LEU A 40 -10.07 -9.07 7.46
C LEU A 40 -9.05 -9.41 6.38
N LEU A 41 -9.44 -9.39 5.10
CA LEU A 41 -8.54 -9.68 3.99
C LEU A 41 -7.42 -8.64 3.89
N LEU A 42 -7.72 -7.36 4.11
CA LEU A 42 -6.71 -6.31 4.13
C LEU A 42 -5.76 -6.45 5.33
N ASP A 43 -6.22 -6.91 6.49
CA ASP A 43 -5.39 -7.17 7.66
C ASP A 43 -4.42 -8.33 7.41
N ILE A 44 -4.94 -9.48 6.93
CA ILE A 44 -4.14 -10.66 6.59
C ILE A 44 -3.04 -10.32 5.58
N LEU A 45 -3.34 -9.46 4.62
CA LEU A 45 -2.39 -9.04 3.58
C LEU A 45 -1.48 -7.87 4.01
N GLY A 46 -1.63 -7.34 5.23
CA GLY A 46 -0.87 -6.17 5.70
C GLY A 46 -1.14 -4.90 4.88
N LEU A 47 -2.31 -4.82 4.26
CA LEU A 47 -2.74 -3.76 3.38
C LEU A 47 -3.62 -2.71 4.08
N LEU A 48 -3.86 -2.79 5.39
CA LEU A 48 -4.65 -1.78 6.11
C LEU A 48 -4.13 -0.35 5.84
N PRO A 49 -5.02 0.64 5.69
CA PRO A 49 -4.61 2.04 5.61
C PRO A 49 -3.84 2.40 6.88
N ALA A 50 -2.74 3.15 6.72
CA ALA A 50 -2.04 3.68 7.88
C ALA A 50 -3.04 4.50 8.70
N PRO A 51 -3.07 4.33 10.04
CA PRO A 51 -3.94 5.15 10.87
C PRO A 51 -3.61 6.62 10.60
N PRO A 52 -4.63 7.51 10.56
CA PRO A 52 -4.36 8.93 10.40
C PRO A 52 -3.36 9.36 11.47
N PRO A 53 -2.41 10.26 11.14
CA PRO A 53 -1.51 10.80 12.14
C PRO A 53 -2.37 11.37 13.27
N LYS A 54 -2.14 10.88 14.50
CA LYS A 54 -2.81 11.43 15.68
C LYS A 54 -2.54 12.93 15.67
N PRO A 55 -3.55 13.80 15.82
CA PRO A 55 -3.27 15.23 15.96
C PRO A 55 -2.29 15.36 17.12
N ALA A 56 -1.14 15.98 16.86
CA ALA A 56 -0.18 16.28 17.90
C ALA A 56 -0.94 17.10 18.93
N ALA A 57 -1.16 16.52 20.11
CA ALA A 57 -1.71 17.26 21.23
C ALA A 57 -0.72 18.38 21.53
N GLU A 58 -1.07 19.57 21.05
CA GLU A 58 -0.49 20.84 21.43
C GLU A 58 -0.58 20.97 22.96
N HIS A 59 0.58 21.08 23.60
CA HIS A 59 0.76 21.27 25.05
C HIS A 59 1.27 22.68 25.28
#